data_AF-R7QST7-F1
#
_entry.id   AF-R7QST7-F1
#
_cell.length_a   1.000
_cell.length_b   1.000
_cell.length_c   1.000
_cell.angle_alpha   90.00
_cell.angle_beta   90.00
_cell.angle_gamma   90.00
#
_symmetry.space_group_name_H-M   'P 1'
#
loop_
_entity.id
_entity.type
_entity.pdbx_description
1 polymer ?
#
loop_
_entity_poly.entity_id
_entity_poly.type
_entity_poly.pdbx_seq_one_letter_code
_entity_poly.pdbx_strand_id
1 'polypeptide(L)'
;MFEQDYIMRLIHEMVRTVMKLVFGLDEEEEEELRVLDTMSADNGEKLNELIDLADEGKINEAENRLYDLLEDKDPDALKIALAFYDHMNGFDTEFLDEADYSREEIRDGICDVLKRFGYGGMTGLFLQ
;
A
#
# COMPACT_ATOMS: atom_id res chain seq x y z
N MET A 1 -5.11 -16.88 13.23
CA MET A 1 -5.77 -17.25 11.95
C MET A 1 -6.96 -16.35 11.69
N PHE A 2 -8.13 -16.52 12.32
CA PHE A 2 -9.31 -15.67 12.00
C PHE A 2 -9.15 -14.15 12.19
N GLU A 3 -8.48 -13.69 13.25
CA GLU A 3 -8.26 -12.24 13.48
C GLU A 3 -7.27 -11.65 12.47
N GLN A 4 -6.23 -12.40 12.11
CA GLN A 4 -5.25 -11.98 11.11
C GLN A 4 -5.90 -11.89 9.72
N ASP A 5 -6.71 -12.88 9.35
CA ASP A 5 -7.47 -12.87 8.09
C ASP A 5 -8.50 -11.73 8.04
N TYR A 6 -8.99 -11.27 9.20
CA TYR A 6 -9.89 -10.13 9.29
C TYR A 6 -9.15 -8.81 9.10
N ILE A 7 -8.01 -8.62 9.79
CA ILE A 7 -7.19 -7.42 9.66
C ILE A 7 -6.67 -7.27 8.23
N MET A 8 -6.19 -8.36 7.62
CA MET A 8 -5.74 -8.34 6.22
C MET A 8 -6.86 -7.89 5.28
N ARG A 9 -8.07 -8.46 5.43
CA ARG A 9 -9.23 -8.04 4.62
C ARG A 9 -9.61 -6.58 4.87
N LEU A 10 -9.52 -6.11 6.10
CA LEU A 10 -9.80 -4.71 6.41
C LEU A 10 -8.82 -3.80 5.68
N ILE A 11 -7.52 -4.06 5.78
CA ILE A 11 -6.47 -3.27 5.11
C ILE A 11 -6.66 -3.28 3.59
N HIS A 12 -6.95 -4.44 3.00
CA HIS A 12 -7.21 -4.53 1.57
C HIS A 12 -8.42 -3.68 1.14
N GLU A 13 -9.54 -3.77 1.88
CA GLU A 13 -10.72 -2.94 1.60
C GLU A 13 -10.46 -1.44 1.82
N MET A 14 -9.55 -1.06 2.71
CA MET A 14 -9.10 0.33 2.87
C MET A 14 -8.43 0.83 1.60
N VAL A 15 -7.43 0.09 1.09
CA VAL A 15 -6.71 0.43 -0.14
C VAL A 15 -7.68 0.54 -1.30
N ARG A 16 -8.52 -0.48 -1.47
CA ARG A 16 -9.56 -0.55 -2.50
C ARG A 16 -10.52 0.64 -2.47
N THR A 17 -11.02 1.00 -1.29
CA THR A 17 -11.92 2.14 -1.12
C THR A 17 -11.24 3.45 -1.53
N VAL A 18 -9.97 3.63 -1.16
CA VAL A 18 -9.20 4.81 -1.56
C VAL A 18 -8.99 4.82 -3.07
N MET A 19 -8.59 3.69 -3.67
CA MET A 19 -8.34 3.58 -5.10
C MET A 19 -9.58 4.00 -5.90
N LYS A 20 -10.76 3.54 -5.49
CA LYS A 20 -12.03 3.89 -6.10
C LYS A 20 -12.42 5.35 -5.91
N LEU A 21 -12.31 5.88 -4.69
CA LEU A 21 -12.75 7.26 -4.40
C LEU A 21 -11.80 8.33 -4.95
N VAL A 22 -10.51 8.06 -4.97
CA VAL A 22 -9.47 9.03 -5.37
C VAL A 22 -9.15 8.94 -6.85
N PHE A 23 -9.08 7.73 -7.42
CA PHE A 23 -8.66 7.52 -8.81
C PHE A 23 -9.79 7.05 -9.73
N GLY A 24 -10.96 6.69 -9.19
CA GLY A 24 -12.10 6.23 -10.00
C GLY A 24 -11.90 4.85 -10.62
N LEU A 25 -11.02 4.01 -10.04
CA LEU A 25 -10.83 2.62 -10.47
C LEU A 25 -12.04 1.80 -10.02
N ASP A 26 -12.69 1.09 -10.95
CA ASP A 26 -13.88 0.28 -10.68
C ASP A 26 -13.54 -1.18 -10.36
N GLU A 27 -14.49 -1.93 -9.78
CA GLU A 27 -14.28 -3.27 -9.21
C GLU A 27 -13.76 -4.33 -10.21
N GLU A 28 -13.98 -4.10 -11.50
CA GLU A 28 -13.52 -4.99 -12.55
C GLU A 28 -12.01 -4.81 -12.84
N GLU A 29 -11.36 -3.74 -12.36
CA GLU A 29 -9.96 -3.37 -12.60
C GLU A 29 -9.03 -3.60 -11.39
N GLU A 30 -9.48 -4.33 -10.36
CA GLU A 30 -8.86 -4.36 -9.01
C GLU A 30 -7.94 -5.56 -8.70
N GLU A 31 -7.64 -6.45 -9.65
CA GLU A 31 -6.53 -7.40 -9.43
C GLU A 31 -5.21 -6.61 -9.33
N GLU A 32 -4.30 -6.94 -8.41
CA GLU A 32 -2.99 -6.25 -8.23
C GLU A 32 -2.26 -6.02 -9.57
N LEU A 33 -2.38 -6.98 -10.49
CA LEU A 33 -1.86 -6.91 -11.87
C LEU A 33 -2.44 -5.75 -12.70
N ARG A 34 -3.68 -5.35 -12.46
CA ARG A 34 -4.37 -4.30 -13.23
C ARG A 34 -4.07 -2.90 -12.73
N VAL A 35 -3.73 -2.73 -11.44
CA VAL A 35 -3.22 -1.44 -10.94
C VAL A 35 -1.94 -1.07 -11.69
N LEU A 36 -1.03 -2.04 -11.91
CA LEU A 36 0.14 -1.88 -12.78
C LEU A 36 -0.22 -1.47 -14.22
N ASP A 37 -1.28 -2.05 -14.79
CA ASP A 37 -1.75 -1.70 -16.15
C ASP A 37 -2.28 -0.25 -16.26
N THR A 38 -2.67 0.37 -15.15
CA THR A 38 -3.09 1.78 -15.11
C THR A 38 -1.93 2.77 -14.94
N MET A 39 -0.74 2.27 -14.62
CA MET A 39 0.46 3.08 -14.40
C MET A 39 1.27 3.27 -15.69
N SER A 40 2.05 4.36 -15.75
CA SER A 40 3.10 4.47 -16.78
C SER A 40 4.17 3.40 -16.56
N ALA A 41 4.93 3.06 -17.61
CA ALA A 41 6.03 2.10 -17.51
C ALA A 41 7.03 2.48 -16.40
N ASP A 42 7.40 3.76 -16.31
CA ASP A 42 8.31 4.28 -15.29
C ASP A 42 7.75 4.10 -13.87
N ASN A 43 6.45 4.28 -13.68
CA ASN A 43 5.81 4.13 -12.37
C ASN A 43 5.62 2.65 -11.99
N GLY A 44 5.35 1.79 -12.97
CA GLY A 44 5.35 0.33 -12.78
C GLY A 44 6.73 -0.20 -12.40
N GLU A 45 7.81 0.31 -13.01
CA GLU A 45 9.19 -0.06 -12.66
C GLU A 45 9.51 0.31 -11.21
N LYS A 46 9.16 1.54 -10.78
CA LYS A 46 9.32 1.98 -9.38
C LYS A 46 8.57 1.08 -8.40
N LEU A 47 7.33 0.70 -8.71
CA LEU A 47 6.56 -0.19 -7.85
C LEU A 47 7.21 -1.58 -7.77
N ASN A 48 7.64 -2.14 -8.91
CA ASN A 48 8.32 -3.44 -8.93
C ASN A 48 9.62 -3.41 -8.12
N GLU A 49 10.42 -2.35 -8.19
CA GLU A 49 11.64 -2.23 -7.38
C GLU A 49 11.33 -2.25 -5.87
N LEU A 50 10.23 -1.62 -5.45
CA LEU A 50 9.79 -1.64 -4.05
C LEU A 50 9.30 -3.02 -3.62
N ILE A 51 8.52 -3.69 -4.49
CA ILE A 51 8.02 -5.05 -4.27
C ILE A 51 9.20 -6.04 -4.17
N ASP A 52 10.16 -5.99 -5.09
CA ASP A 52 11.32 -6.87 -5.09
C ASP A 52 12.12 -6.75 -3.78
N LEU A 53 12.30 -5.53 -3.26
CA LEU A 53 12.95 -5.31 -1.96
C LEU A 53 12.13 -5.88 -0.80
N ALA A 54 10.81 -5.70 -0.82
CA ALA A 54 9.92 -6.22 0.21
C ALA A 54 9.91 -7.75 0.23
N ASP A 55 9.85 -8.39 -0.95
CA ASP A 55 9.90 -9.85 -1.14
C ASP A 55 11.24 -10.44 -0.68
N GLU A 56 12.33 -9.69 -0.79
CA GLU A 56 13.65 -10.04 -0.24
C GLU A 56 13.75 -9.87 1.30
N GLY A 57 12.68 -9.45 1.97
CA GLY A 57 12.65 -9.18 3.41
C GLY A 57 13.27 -7.84 3.81
N LYS A 58 13.58 -6.96 2.84
CA LYS A 58 14.15 -5.62 3.07
C LYS A 58 13.05 -4.57 3.17
N ILE A 59 11.99 -4.84 3.94
CA ILE A 59 10.81 -3.97 4.05
C ILE A 59 11.18 -2.54 4.45
N ASN A 60 12.04 -2.39 5.45
CA ASN A 60 12.51 -1.06 5.88
C ASN A 60 13.26 -0.29 4.76
N GLU A 61 14.02 -0.99 3.91
CA GLU A 61 14.69 -0.33 2.77
C GLU A 61 13.67 0.10 1.71
N ALA A 62 12.71 -0.78 1.40
CA ALA A 62 11.62 -0.47 0.48
C ALA A 62 10.81 0.74 0.95
N GLU A 63 10.41 0.78 2.22
CA GLU A 63 9.63 1.87 2.79
C GLU A 63 10.40 3.21 2.73
N ASN A 64 11.70 3.23 3.07
CA ASN A 64 12.51 4.45 2.94
C ASN A 64 12.50 4.99 1.51
N ARG A 65 12.68 4.12 0.50
CA ARG A 65 12.63 4.52 -0.92
C ARG A 65 11.24 4.98 -1.35
N LEU A 66 10.19 4.35 -0.82
CA LEU A 66 8.83 4.82 -1.04
C LEU A 66 8.66 6.25 -0.49
N TYR A 67 9.16 6.54 0.70
CA TYR A 67 9.06 7.89 1.28
C TYR A 67 9.85 8.95 0.50
N ASP A 68 10.99 8.58 -0.09
CA ASP A 68 11.72 9.44 -1.04
C ASP A 68 10.84 9.77 -2.26
N LEU A 69 10.14 8.76 -2.82
CA LEU A 69 9.22 8.97 -3.95
C LEU A 69 8.02 9.87 -3.57
N LEU A 70 7.57 9.84 -2.32
CA LEU A 70 6.46 10.64 -1.83
C LEU A 70 6.84 12.13 -1.57
N GLU A 71 8.11 12.51 -1.72
CA GLU A 71 8.56 13.91 -1.56
C GLU A 71 7.87 14.87 -2.53
N ASP A 72 7.75 14.47 -3.79
CA ASP A 72 7.19 15.31 -4.86
C ASP A 72 5.66 15.44 -4.82
N LYS A 73 4.97 14.61 -4.02
CA LYS A 73 3.50 14.56 -3.88
C LYS A 73 2.74 14.43 -5.20
N ASP A 74 3.33 13.76 -6.19
CA ASP A 74 2.67 13.39 -7.44
C ASP A 74 1.51 12.40 -7.16
N PRO A 75 0.28 12.61 -7.69
CA PRO A 75 -0.83 11.66 -7.53
C PRO A 75 -0.49 10.20 -7.84
N ASP A 76 0.42 9.94 -8.79
CA ASP A 76 0.85 8.56 -9.08
C ASP A 76 1.75 7.97 -7.97
N ALA A 77 2.48 8.78 -7.20
CA ALA A 77 3.22 8.32 -6.03
C ALA A 77 2.27 7.80 -4.93
N LEU A 78 1.07 8.39 -4.78
CA LEU A 78 0.06 7.86 -3.88
C LEU A 78 -0.46 6.48 -4.35
N LYS A 79 -0.68 6.29 -5.66
CA LYS A 79 -1.06 4.97 -6.19
C LYS A 79 0.01 3.92 -5.91
N ILE A 80 1.28 4.27 -6.13
CA ILE A 80 2.41 3.37 -5.85
C ILE A 80 2.44 3.00 -4.37
N ALA A 81 2.29 3.96 -3.45
CA ALA A 81 2.25 3.68 -2.02
C ALA A 81 1.13 2.72 -1.64
N LEU A 82 -0.09 2.96 -2.14
CA LEU A 82 -1.25 2.12 -1.85
C LEU A 82 -1.07 0.69 -2.37
N ALA A 83 -0.57 0.54 -3.60
CA ALA A 83 -0.28 -0.78 -4.18
C ALA A 83 0.82 -1.50 -3.39
N PHE A 84 1.88 -0.79 -2.99
CA PHE A 84 2.97 -1.34 -2.18
C PHE A 84 2.47 -1.86 -0.81
N TYR A 85 1.66 -1.08 -0.09
CA TYR A 85 1.12 -1.53 1.20
C TYR A 85 0.12 -2.67 1.07
N ASP A 86 -0.65 -2.73 -0.02
CA ASP A 86 -1.55 -3.86 -0.29
C ASP A 86 -0.77 -5.16 -0.55
N HIS A 87 0.32 -5.07 -1.32
CA HIS A 87 1.23 -6.20 -1.53
C HIS A 87 1.81 -6.72 -0.21
N MET A 88 2.35 -5.83 0.64
CA MET A 88 2.88 -6.22 1.95
C MET A 88 1.83 -6.83 2.88
N ASN A 89 0.57 -6.42 2.74
CA ASN A 89 -0.54 -6.97 3.52
C ASN A 89 -0.81 -8.45 3.17
N GLY A 90 -0.40 -8.90 1.98
CA GLY A 90 -0.42 -10.30 1.55
C GLY A 90 0.62 -11.20 2.20
N PHE A 91 1.64 -10.64 2.87
CA PHE A 91 2.69 -11.45 3.51
C PHE A 91 2.20 -12.21 4.74
N ASP A 92 2.74 -13.42 4.93
CA ASP A 92 2.49 -14.23 6.12
C ASP A 92 3.00 -13.51 7.38
N THR A 93 2.34 -13.73 8.52
CA THR A 93 2.74 -13.12 9.81
C THR A 93 4.18 -13.43 10.18
N GLU A 94 4.63 -14.66 9.99
CA GLU A 94 6.01 -15.05 10.33
C GLU A 94 7.05 -14.27 9.51
N PHE A 95 6.76 -13.99 8.23
CA PHE A 95 7.65 -13.20 7.37
C PHE A 95 7.75 -11.75 7.83
N LEU A 96 6.60 -11.13 8.16
CA LEU A 96 6.58 -9.76 8.68
C LEU A 96 7.30 -9.67 10.04
N ASP A 97 7.07 -10.63 10.93
CA ASP A 97 7.74 -10.70 12.24
C ASP A 97 9.26 -10.85 12.10
N GLU A 98 9.74 -11.66 11.14
CA GLU A 98 11.19 -11.81 10.84
C GLU A 98 11.82 -10.52 10.31
N ALA A 99 11.04 -9.69 9.63
CA ALA A 99 11.45 -8.39 9.11
C ALA A 99 11.28 -7.24 10.13
N ASP A 100 10.87 -7.52 11.37
CA ASP A 100 10.52 -6.53 12.41
C ASP A 100 9.43 -5.55 11.93
N TYR A 101 8.39 -6.10 11.28
CA TYR A 101 7.27 -5.35 10.72
C TYR A 101 5.92 -5.98 11.09
N SER A 102 4.84 -5.21 10.96
CA SER A 102 3.51 -5.64 11.41
C SER A 102 2.39 -5.12 10.52
N ARG A 103 1.22 -5.76 10.63
CA ARG A 103 -0.01 -5.28 9.96
C ARG A 103 -0.48 -3.93 10.48
N GLU A 104 -0.15 -3.60 11.73
CA GLU A 104 -0.43 -2.28 12.30
C GLU A 104 0.42 -1.21 11.63
N GLU A 105 1.70 -1.49 11.37
CA GLU A 105 2.59 -0.59 10.61
C GLU A 105 2.14 -0.41 9.17
N ILE A 106 1.68 -1.46 8.48
CA ILE A 106 1.08 -1.34 7.14
C ILE A 106 -0.10 -0.36 7.18
N ARG A 107 -1.04 -0.54 8.12
CA ARG A 107 -2.21 0.33 8.28
C ARG A 107 -1.79 1.77 8.57
N ASP A 108 -0.82 1.96 9.45
CA ASP A 108 -0.35 3.28 9.87
C ASP A 108 0.37 3.99 8.72
N GLY A 109 1.18 3.26 7.94
CA GLY A 109 1.79 3.70 6.69
C GLY A 109 0.75 4.18 5.67
N ILE A 110 -0.32 3.41 5.44
CA ILE A 110 -1.46 3.82 4.60
C ILE A 110 -2.08 5.13 5.12
N CYS A 111 -2.34 5.22 6.42
CA CYS A 111 -2.93 6.41 7.01
C CYS A 111 -2.03 7.65 6.85
N ASP A 112 -0.71 7.48 6.97
CA ASP A 112 0.24 8.57 6.88
C ASP A 112 0.42 9.06 5.45
N VAL A 113 0.45 8.16 4.46
CA VAL A 113 0.42 8.58 3.05
C VAL A 113 -0.89 9.29 2.70
N LEU A 114 -2.05 8.81 3.17
CA LEU A 114 -3.32 9.51 2.96
C LEU A 114 -3.31 10.92 3.55
N LYS A 115 -2.83 11.10 4.78
CA LYS A 115 -2.70 12.43 5.39
C LYS A 115 -1.76 13.32 4.59
N ARG A 116 -0.62 12.80 4.14
CA ARG A 116 0.40 13.55 3.36
C ARG A 116 -0.17 14.14 2.06
N PHE A 117 -1.09 13.43 1.44
CA PHE A 117 -1.77 13.80 0.19
C PHE A 117 -3.10 14.55 0.40
N GLY A 118 -3.47 14.87 1.65
CA GLY A 118 -4.66 15.66 1.97
C GLY A 118 -5.94 14.85 2.16
N TYR A 119 -5.85 13.53 2.15
CA TYR A 119 -6.96 12.59 2.38
C TYR A 119 -7.08 12.15 3.85
N GLY A 120 -6.47 12.88 4.79
CA GLY A 120 -6.50 12.57 6.22
C GLY A 120 -7.91 12.44 6.82
N GLY A 121 -8.92 13.08 6.22
CA GLY A 121 -10.33 12.88 6.64
C GLY A 121 -10.83 11.46 6.43
N MET A 122 -10.25 10.71 5.49
CA MET A 122 -10.60 9.31 5.22
C MET A 122 -10.02 8.36 6.27
N THR A 123 -8.92 8.71 6.95
CA THR A 123 -8.29 7.82 7.93
C THR A 123 -9.20 7.55 9.14
N GLY A 124 -10.15 8.46 9.43
CA GLY A 124 -11.16 8.26 10.46
C GLY A 124 -12.13 7.10 10.17
N LEU A 125 -12.24 6.65 8.91
CA LEU A 125 -12.99 5.45 8.54
C LEU A 125 -12.29 4.16 8.99
N PHE A 126 -11.01 4.24 9.31
CA PHE A 126 -10.11 3.08 9.44
C PHE A 126 -9.49 2.94 10.83
N LEU A 127 -9.63 3.96 11.68
CA LEU A 127 -9.07 4.04 13.03
C LEU A 127 -10.14 3.88 14.14
N GLN A 128 -11.28 3.26 13.82
CA GLN A 128 -12.39 3.02 14.76
C GLN A 128 -12.35 1.63 15.39
#